data_AF-A0A7K3G0D8-F1
#
_entry.id   AF-A0A7K3G0D8-F1
#
_cell.length_a   1.000
_cell.length_b   1.000
_cell.length_c   1.000
_cell.angle_alpha   90.00
_cell.angle_beta   90.00
_cell.angle_gamma   90.00
#
_symmetry.space_group_name_H-M   'P 1'
#
loop_
_entity.id
_entity.type
_entity.pdbx_description
1 polymer ?
#
loop_
_entity_poly.entity_id
_entity_poly.type
_entity_poly.pdbx_seq_one_letter_code
_entity_poly.pdbx_strand_id
1 'polypeptide(L)'
;MSRPRDLTGRITGIGDEAAPGLAGQIAVARELGWTYLELRSLDGTALADLPEPVVREAAGRLHAAGLGVVCLDSRIGNWARPVTGPFSADLEELERLAAYGRILGCRSLRVMSWTDGGLPEEAWAEEAIGRMRRLARRAEALGVELLHENCAGWAGSDASRTLRLLTEVDSPALRVLFDTGNGVPYGYDALALLRELLPHVAHVHVKDALPGDRPGEAVYTLPGEGAARVADCVGLLEEYGYRGAYALEPHLAVVPHEGVRSEDPAGPFVRAARRLAALPLPAPAAVPRPASPDRPRPAAVDTGLLLHLLHTPTAGPLETGPGAPHLTAAALRSYATAAERLGFGTVRLGAPESSAVLRDDTPAPVRRAVAAD
;
A
#
# COMPACT_ATOMS: atom_id res chain seq x y z
N MET A 1 -12.61 28.31 -7.54
CA MET A 1 -11.27 28.08 -8.15
C MET A 1 -10.67 26.84 -7.49
N SER A 2 -10.44 25.77 -8.24
CA SER A 2 -9.78 24.58 -7.68
C SER A 2 -8.35 24.95 -7.30
N ARG A 3 -7.89 24.59 -6.09
CA ARG A 3 -6.48 24.78 -5.70
C ARG A 3 -5.58 24.11 -6.75
N PRO A 4 -4.42 24.71 -7.11
CA PRO A 4 -3.42 23.99 -7.87
C PRO A 4 -3.07 22.70 -7.13
N ARG A 5 -2.96 21.60 -7.87
CA ARG A 5 -2.59 20.29 -7.32
C ARG A 5 -1.11 20.33 -7.01
N ASP A 6 -0.79 20.63 -5.77
CA ASP A 6 0.57 20.63 -5.28
C ASP A 6 0.95 19.21 -4.84
N LEU A 7 1.93 18.64 -5.54
CA LEU A 7 2.52 17.35 -5.19
C LEU A 7 3.67 17.51 -4.20
N THR A 8 4.07 18.75 -3.90
CA THR A 8 5.17 19.07 -2.98
C THR A 8 4.93 18.42 -1.62
N GLY A 9 5.96 17.75 -1.10
CA GLY A 9 5.89 16.99 0.16
C GLY A 9 5.27 15.59 0.04
N ARG A 10 4.79 15.18 -1.15
CA ARG A 10 4.29 13.82 -1.42
C ARG A 10 5.12 13.07 -2.47
N ILE A 11 6.17 13.68 -3.01
CA ILE A 11 7.12 13.00 -3.89
C ILE A 11 8.23 12.37 -3.03
N THR A 12 8.57 11.14 -3.36
CA THR A 12 9.66 10.35 -2.79
C THR A 12 10.25 9.48 -3.90
N GLY A 13 11.08 8.49 -3.57
CA GLY A 13 11.48 7.46 -4.52
C GLY A 13 12.28 6.33 -3.90
N ILE A 14 12.51 5.31 -4.71
CA ILE A 14 13.26 4.12 -4.32
C ILE A 14 14.72 4.49 -4.22
N GLY A 15 15.25 4.46 -2.99
CA GLY A 15 16.54 5.10 -2.67
C GLY A 15 17.71 4.55 -3.48
N ASP A 16 17.72 3.24 -3.76
CA ASP A 16 18.82 2.59 -4.46
C ASP A 16 18.96 2.99 -5.94
N GLU A 17 17.94 3.64 -6.51
CA GLU A 17 18.02 4.25 -7.85
C GLU A 17 18.69 5.61 -7.85
N ALA A 18 18.79 6.26 -6.69
CA ALA A 18 19.53 7.50 -6.52
C ALA A 18 21.01 7.23 -6.17
N ALA A 19 21.26 6.23 -5.33
CA ALA A 19 22.61 5.79 -4.97
C ALA A 19 22.59 4.39 -4.33
N PRO A 20 23.63 3.56 -4.52
CA PRO A 20 23.68 2.22 -3.94
C PRO A 20 23.67 2.24 -2.41
N GLY A 21 24.47 3.12 -1.79
CA GLY A 21 24.63 3.18 -0.34
C GLY A 21 23.78 4.27 0.33
N LEU A 22 23.35 4.02 1.57
CA LEU A 22 22.43 4.88 2.32
C LEU A 22 22.87 6.35 2.40
N ALA A 23 24.17 6.63 2.48
CA ALA A 23 24.69 8.00 2.56
C ALA A 23 24.29 8.82 1.32
N GLY A 24 24.42 8.22 0.12
CA GLY A 24 24.05 8.86 -1.13
C GLY A 24 22.54 9.00 -1.27
N GLN A 25 21.77 7.98 -0.85
CA GLN A 25 20.30 8.04 -0.86
C GLN A 25 19.78 9.20 -0.01
N ILE A 26 20.33 9.37 1.20
CA ILE A 26 20.02 10.49 2.10
C ILE A 26 20.44 11.84 1.49
N ALA A 27 21.61 11.91 0.85
CA ALA A 27 22.10 13.14 0.24
C ALA A 27 21.16 13.63 -0.88
N VAL A 28 20.74 12.72 -1.76
CA VAL A 28 19.80 13.04 -2.85
C VAL A 28 18.42 13.42 -2.31
N ALA A 29 17.90 12.68 -1.32
CA ALA A 29 16.62 13.03 -0.68
C ALA A 29 16.65 14.44 -0.07
N ARG A 30 17.76 14.82 0.58
CA ARG A 30 17.95 16.17 1.12
C ARG A 30 18.05 17.25 0.05
N GLU A 31 18.77 16.98 -1.05
CA GLU A 31 18.84 17.90 -2.20
C GLU A 31 17.45 18.18 -2.78
N LEU A 32 16.60 17.14 -2.83
CA LEU A 32 15.24 17.21 -3.35
C LEU A 32 14.22 17.73 -2.32
N GLY A 33 14.63 17.98 -1.08
CA GLY A 33 13.76 18.44 -0.01
C GLY A 33 12.73 17.40 0.45
N TRP A 34 13.03 16.10 0.27
CA TRP A 34 12.15 15.01 0.68
C TRP A 34 12.23 14.72 2.17
N THR A 35 11.13 14.25 2.74
CA THR A 35 11.01 13.80 4.14
C THR A 35 10.78 12.30 4.25
N TYR A 36 10.76 11.58 3.12
CA TYR A 36 10.54 10.15 3.06
C TYR A 36 11.45 9.51 2.01
N LEU A 37 11.70 8.22 2.17
CA LEU A 37 12.33 7.34 1.19
C LEU A 37 11.56 6.01 1.10
N GLU A 38 11.71 5.35 -0.03
CA GLU A 38 11.34 3.95 -0.21
C GLU A 38 12.61 3.09 -0.26
N LEU A 39 12.59 1.94 0.43
CA LEU A 39 13.80 1.13 0.63
C LEU A 39 13.67 -0.24 0.01
N ARG A 40 14.62 -0.56 -0.87
CA ARG A 40 14.76 -1.86 -1.54
C ARG A 40 16.05 -2.57 -1.17
N SER A 41 17.18 -1.90 -1.39
CA SER A 41 18.50 -2.42 -1.09
C SER A 41 19.43 -1.35 -0.54
N LEU A 42 20.45 -1.78 0.20
CA LEU A 42 21.58 -0.95 0.62
C LEU A 42 22.86 -1.63 0.15
N ASP A 43 23.70 -0.90 -0.58
CA ASP A 43 24.94 -1.39 -1.16
C ASP A 43 24.74 -2.69 -1.99
N GLY A 44 23.63 -2.74 -2.73
CA GLY A 44 23.23 -3.88 -3.56
C GLY A 44 22.67 -5.09 -2.80
N THR A 45 22.64 -5.05 -1.46
CA THR A 45 22.05 -6.12 -0.64
C THR A 45 20.59 -5.80 -0.37
N ALA A 46 19.70 -6.71 -0.74
CA ALA A 46 18.26 -6.57 -0.48
C ALA A 46 18.00 -6.39 1.02
N LEU A 47 17.01 -5.57 1.37
CA LEU A 47 16.74 -5.22 2.77
C LEU A 47 16.53 -6.46 3.65
N ALA A 48 15.86 -7.50 3.14
CA ALA A 48 15.64 -8.76 3.84
C ALA A 48 16.92 -9.60 4.06
N ASP A 49 18.00 -9.34 3.33
CA ASP A 49 19.25 -10.09 3.51
C ASP A 49 20.23 -9.39 4.46
N LEU A 50 19.95 -8.13 4.83
CA LEU A 50 20.79 -7.37 5.74
C LEU A 50 20.71 -7.92 7.17
N PRO A 51 21.80 -7.87 7.95
CA PRO A 51 21.75 -8.11 9.39
C PRO A 51 20.92 -7.03 10.10
N GLU A 52 20.16 -7.40 11.13
CA GLU A 52 19.36 -6.45 11.92
C GLU A 52 20.15 -5.24 12.45
N PRO A 53 21.40 -5.39 12.97
CA PRO A 53 22.19 -4.24 13.41
C PRO A 53 22.42 -3.18 12.31
N VAL A 54 22.58 -3.61 11.06
CA VAL A 54 22.75 -2.71 9.91
C VAL A 54 21.45 -1.94 9.64
N VAL A 55 20.29 -2.60 9.74
CA VAL A 55 18.98 -1.95 9.59
C VAL A 55 18.72 -0.94 10.72
N ARG A 56 19.13 -1.25 11.96
CA ARG A 56 19.02 -0.31 13.10
C ARG A 56 19.91 0.91 12.90
N GLU A 57 21.14 0.73 12.43
CA GLU A 57 22.02 1.84 12.09
C GLU A 57 21.41 2.70 10.98
N ALA A 58 20.90 2.07 9.92
CA ALA A 58 20.23 2.75 8.82
C ALA A 58 19.03 3.59 9.31
N ALA A 59 18.19 3.02 10.18
CA ALA A 59 17.08 3.73 10.79
C ALA A 59 17.54 4.96 11.60
N GLY A 60 18.61 4.83 12.39
CA GLY A 60 19.19 5.96 13.13
C GLY A 60 19.68 7.08 12.21
N ARG A 61 20.31 6.73 11.10
CA ARG A 61 20.81 7.69 10.10
C ARG A 61 19.68 8.39 9.33
N LEU A 62 18.63 7.66 8.96
CA LEU A 62 17.43 8.21 8.35
C LEU A 62 16.72 9.18 9.30
N HIS A 63 16.54 8.78 10.56
CA HIS A 63 15.94 9.62 11.59
C HIS A 63 16.76 10.91 11.81
N ALA A 64 18.09 10.81 11.95
CA ALA A 64 18.97 11.97 12.07
C ALA A 64 18.93 12.88 10.83
N ALA A 65 18.51 12.34 9.68
CA ALA A 65 18.29 13.10 8.46
C ALA A 65 16.88 13.69 8.31
N GLY A 66 15.96 13.42 9.24
CA GLY A 66 14.57 13.83 9.14
C GLY A 66 13.77 13.06 8.10
N LEU A 67 14.23 11.84 7.74
CA LEU A 67 13.60 10.99 6.73
C LEU A 67 12.83 9.84 7.39
N GLY A 68 11.57 9.67 7.01
CA GLY A 68 10.79 8.46 7.25
C GLY A 68 10.92 7.46 6.10
N VAL A 69 10.30 6.29 6.27
CA VAL A 69 10.22 5.27 5.21
C VAL A 69 8.76 5.01 4.86
N VAL A 70 8.41 5.08 3.57
CA VAL A 70 7.02 4.93 3.10
C VAL A 70 6.65 3.52 2.68
N CYS A 71 7.60 2.76 2.15
CA CYS A 71 7.40 1.38 1.71
C CYS A 71 8.73 0.62 1.74
N LEU A 72 8.66 -0.69 1.95
CA LEU A 72 9.79 -1.60 1.80
C LEU A 72 9.54 -2.53 0.60
N ASP A 73 10.49 -2.55 -0.33
CA ASP A 73 10.40 -3.37 -1.52
C ASP A 73 10.91 -4.78 -1.26
N SER A 74 9.99 -5.74 -1.28
CA SER A 74 10.33 -7.14 -1.20
C SER A 74 10.63 -7.74 -2.57
N ARG A 75 11.19 -8.95 -2.57
CA ARG A 75 11.27 -9.83 -3.74
C ARG A 75 10.12 -10.83 -3.80
N ILE A 76 9.16 -10.73 -2.88
CA ILE A 76 8.05 -11.68 -2.78
C ILE A 76 7.22 -11.63 -4.06
N GLY A 77 7.09 -12.79 -4.71
CA GLY A 77 6.34 -12.93 -5.95
C GLY A 77 6.92 -12.20 -7.16
N ASN A 78 8.18 -11.74 -7.11
CA ASN A 78 8.77 -11.00 -8.23
C ASN A 78 9.03 -11.87 -9.48
N TRP A 79 9.50 -11.22 -10.55
CA TRP A 79 9.80 -11.86 -11.84
C TRP A 79 10.78 -13.06 -11.75
N ALA A 80 11.62 -13.11 -10.71
CA ALA A 80 12.58 -14.18 -10.49
C ALA A 80 12.02 -15.36 -9.68
N ARG A 81 10.78 -15.26 -9.16
CA ARG A 81 10.13 -16.30 -8.35
C ARG A 81 8.96 -16.92 -9.12
N PRO A 82 9.10 -18.15 -9.63
CA PRO A 82 7.96 -18.88 -10.17
C PRO A 82 7.01 -19.28 -9.04
N VAL A 83 5.72 -19.40 -9.37
CA VAL A 83 4.68 -19.81 -8.43
C VAL A 83 4.88 -21.26 -7.95
N THR A 84 5.69 -22.05 -8.65
CA THR A 84 6.09 -23.41 -8.25
C THR A 84 7.30 -23.43 -7.32
N GLY A 85 7.93 -22.28 -7.08
CA GLY A 85 9.08 -22.13 -6.19
C GLY A 85 8.72 -22.31 -4.70
N PRO A 86 9.73 -22.38 -3.83
CA PRO A 86 9.53 -22.63 -2.40
C PRO A 86 8.85 -21.44 -1.70
N PHE A 87 7.59 -21.62 -1.30
CA PHE A 87 6.82 -20.58 -0.62
C PHE A 87 7.37 -20.17 0.76
N SER A 88 8.20 -21.02 1.39
CA SER A 88 8.84 -20.68 2.67
C SER A 88 9.73 -19.45 2.56
N ALA A 89 10.41 -19.25 1.43
CA ALA A 89 11.26 -18.07 1.21
C ALA A 89 10.45 -16.77 1.20
N ASP A 90 9.24 -16.79 0.63
CA ASP A 90 8.33 -15.63 0.63
C ASP A 90 7.82 -15.32 2.05
N LEU A 91 7.49 -16.35 2.83
CA LEU A 91 7.08 -16.20 4.23
C LEU A 91 8.21 -15.68 5.12
N GLU A 92 9.42 -16.23 4.99
CA GLU A 92 10.59 -15.79 5.76
C GLU A 92 10.96 -14.32 5.46
N GLU A 93 10.87 -13.92 4.19
CA GLU A 93 11.08 -12.54 3.78
C GLU A 93 10.00 -11.60 4.34
N LEU A 94 8.73 -12.01 4.32
CA LEU A 94 7.63 -11.25 4.93
C LEU A 94 7.86 -11.03 6.44
N GLU A 95 8.21 -12.08 7.19
CA GLU A 95 8.48 -11.99 8.63
C GLU A 95 9.59 -10.99 8.94
N ARG A 96 10.65 -11.07 8.15
CA ARG A 96 11.83 -10.24 8.34
C ARG A 96 11.56 -8.79 7.98
N LEU A 97 10.92 -8.53 6.85
CA LEU A 97 10.55 -7.18 6.45
C LEU A 97 9.52 -6.57 7.41
N ALA A 98 8.61 -7.36 7.97
CA ALA A 98 7.71 -6.88 9.02
C ALA A 98 8.48 -6.50 10.30
N ALA A 99 9.51 -7.26 10.68
CA ALA A 99 10.40 -6.91 11.79
C ALA A 99 11.18 -5.61 11.50
N TYR A 100 11.71 -5.45 10.29
CA TYR A 100 12.41 -4.22 9.87
C TYR A 100 11.48 -3.03 9.74
N GLY A 101 10.23 -3.24 9.32
CA GLY A 101 9.19 -2.23 9.33
C GLY A 101 8.99 -1.60 10.72
N ARG A 102 9.03 -2.40 11.80
CA ARG A 102 8.97 -1.87 13.18
C ARG A 102 10.17 -1.01 13.54
N ILE A 103 11.35 -1.32 13.02
CA ILE A 103 12.59 -0.55 13.26
C ILE A 103 12.57 0.76 12.45
N LEU A 104 12.09 0.69 11.21
CA LEU A 104 12.08 1.80 10.24
C LEU A 104 10.83 2.68 10.35
N GLY A 105 9.82 2.28 11.13
CA GLY A 105 8.54 2.97 11.22
C GLY A 105 7.65 2.81 9.98
N CYS A 106 7.83 1.74 9.21
CA CYS A 106 7.12 1.45 7.97
C CYS A 106 6.24 0.20 8.11
N ARG A 107 5.04 0.22 7.52
CA ARG A 107 4.09 -0.90 7.55
C ARG A 107 3.76 -1.45 6.18
N SER A 108 4.18 -0.77 5.11
CA SER A 108 3.78 -1.08 3.75
C SER A 108 4.89 -1.87 3.05
N LEU A 109 4.54 -3.04 2.49
CA LEU A 109 5.46 -3.95 1.82
C LEU A 109 5.00 -4.19 0.38
N ARG A 110 5.82 -3.84 -0.61
CA ARG A 110 5.52 -4.20 -1.99
C ARG A 110 5.63 -5.71 -2.20
N VAL A 111 4.67 -6.29 -2.91
CA VAL A 111 4.66 -7.68 -3.36
C VAL A 111 4.17 -7.78 -4.81
N MET A 112 4.47 -8.90 -5.47
CA MET A 112 3.97 -9.22 -6.81
C MET A 112 3.27 -10.60 -6.78
N SER A 113 2.88 -11.13 -7.94
CA SER A 113 2.02 -12.32 -8.03
C SER A 113 2.63 -13.53 -8.76
N TRP A 114 3.95 -13.70 -8.68
CA TRP A 114 4.78 -14.81 -9.20
C TRP A 114 4.63 -15.09 -10.71
N THR A 115 5.69 -15.55 -11.36
CA THR A 115 5.60 -16.08 -12.73
C THR A 115 4.95 -17.47 -12.75
N ASP A 116 4.45 -17.91 -13.92
CA ASP A 116 3.64 -19.14 -14.04
C ASP A 116 4.36 -20.43 -13.59
N GLY A 117 5.69 -20.45 -13.60
CA GLY A 117 6.47 -21.65 -13.31
C GLY A 117 6.16 -22.83 -14.22
N GLY A 118 5.64 -22.58 -15.43
CA GLY A 118 5.17 -23.58 -16.38
C GLY A 118 3.78 -24.17 -16.08
N LEU A 119 3.05 -23.63 -15.10
CA LEU A 119 1.68 -24.07 -14.82
C LEU A 119 0.70 -23.55 -15.89
N PRO A 120 -0.37 -24.32 -16.19
CA PRO A 120 -1.53 -23.80 -16.91
C PRO A 120 -2.17 -22.61 -16.18
N GLU A 121 -2.83 -21.72 -16.92
CA GLU A 121 -3.42 -20.47 -16.40
C GLU A 121 -4.28 -20.68 -15.14
N GLU A 122 -5.19 -21.66 -15.11
CA GLU A 122 -6.05 -21.85 -13.93
C GLU A 122 -5.26 -22.32 -12.71
N ALA A 123 -4.29 -23.23 -12.88
CA ALA A 123 -3.45 -23.71 -11.78
C ALA A 123 -2.51 -22.59 -11.27
N TRP A 124 -2.02 -21.73 -12.17
CA TRP A 124 -1.26 -20.54 -11.80
C TRP A 124 -2.11 -19.56 -10.98
N ALA A 125 -3.34 -19.29 -11.43
CA ALA A 125 -4.29 -18.44 -10.72
C ALA A 125 -4.59 -18.98 -9.30
N GLU A 126 -4.98 -20.25 -9.21
CA GLU A 126 -5.32 -20.91 -7.94
C GLU A 126 -4.16 -20.84 -6.94
N GLU A 127 -2.93 -21.16 -7.38
CA GLU A 127 -1.76 -21.13 -6.50
C GLU A 127 -1.35 -19.70 -6.14
N ALA A 128 -1.35 -18.75 -7.09
CA ALA A 128 -1.00 -17.36 -6.81
C ALA A 128 -1.97 -16.72 -5.80
N ILE A 129 -3.28 -16.92 -5.98
CA ILE A 129 -4.32 -16.48 -5.03
C ILE A 129 -4.14 -17.19 -3.69
N GLY A 130 -3.92 -18.51 -3.69
CA GLY A 130 -3.72 -19.32 -2.49
C GLY A 130 -2.52 -18.84 -1.65
N ARG A 131 -1.40 -18.54 -2.30
CA ARG A 131 -0.19 -17.98 -1.66
C ARG A 131 -0.43 -16.58 -1.14
N MET A 132 -1.00 -15.69 -1.95
CA MET A 132 -1.28 -14.32 -1.54
C MET A 132 -2.23 -14.29 -0.33
N ARG A 133 -3.24 -15.17 -0.29
CA ARG A 133 -4.16 -15.31 0.85
C ARG A 133 -3.42 -15.71 2.14
N ARG A 134 -2.42 -16.59 2.04
CA ARG A 134 -1.59 -16.99 3.19
C ARG A 134 -0.68 -15.85 3.64
N LEU A 135 -0.07 -15.12 2.70
CA LEU A 135 0.75 -13.94 3.01
C LEU A 135 -0.09 -12.83 3.66
N ALA A 136 -1.26 -12.51 3.11
CA ALA A 136 -2.12 -11.45 3.60
C ALA A 136 -2.60 -11.72 5.04
N ARG A 137 -3.05 -12.95 5.35
CA ARG A 137 -3.35 -13.36 6.73
C ARG A 137 -2.17 -13.21 7.67
N ARG A 138 -0.95 -13.53 7.18
CA ARG A 138 0.25 -13.37 8.00
C ARG A 138 0.61 -11.89 8.19
N ALA A 139 0.45 -11.07 7.16
CA ALA A 139 0.65 -9.62 7.20
C ALA A 139 -0.29 -8.96 8.21
N GLU A 140 -1.58 -9.33 8.25
CA GLU A 140 -2.54 -8.90 9.27
C GLU A 140 -2.02 -9.19 10.69
N ALA A 141 -1.62 -10.44 10.94
CA ALA A 141 -1.10 -10.85 12.25
C ALA A 141 0.20 -10.11 12.64
N LEU A 142 0.99 -9.68 11.66
CA LEU A 142 2.23 -8.93 11.86
C LEU A 142 2.01 -7.41 11.96
N GLY A 143 0.81 -6.93 11.62
CA GLY A 143 0.44 -5.52 11.60
C GLY A 143 0.95 -4.75 10.38
N VAL A 144 1.30 -5.43 9.29
CA VAL A 144 1.78 -4.82 8.04
C VAL A 144 0.75 -4.98 6.92
N GLU A 145 0.88 -4.19 5.86
CA GLU A 145 0.09 -4.30 4.64
C GLU A 145 0.98 -4.72 3.47
N LEU A 146 0.40 -5.51 2.58
CA LEU A 146 0.96 -5.94 1.31
C LEU A 146 0.37 -5.07 0.21
N LEU A 147 1.24 -4.53 -0.62
CA LEU A 147 0.88 -3.70 -1.76
C LEU A 147 1.24 -4.47 -3.03
N HIS A 148 0.23 -5.06 -3.67
CA HIS A 148 0.39 -5.79 -4.92
C HIS A 148 0.64 -4.81 -6.07
N GLU A 149 1.78 -4.94 -6.71
CA GLU A 149 2.20 -4.10 -7.83
C GLU A 149 1.69 -4.65 -9.19
N ASN A 150 1.22 -3.77 -10.06
CA ASN A 150 0.91 -4.06 -11.47
C ASN A 150 2.20 -4.26 -12.30
N CYS A 151 2.93 -5.33 -12.01
CA CYS A 151 4.20 -5.69 -12.64
C CYS A 151 4.18 -7.14 -13.13
N ALA A 152 5.28 -7.88 -12.98
CA ALA A 152 5.37 -9.28 -13.35
C ALA A 152 4.42 -10.16 -12.51
N GLY A 153 3.86 -11.17 -13.16
CA GLY A 153 3.12 -12.25 -12.52
C GLY A 153 1.62 -12.22 -12.81
N TRP A 154 0.89 -13.13 -12.17
CA TRP A 154 -0.47 -13.48 -12.60
C TRP A 154 -1.45 -12.32 -12.70
N ALA A 155 -1.46 -11.43 -11.70
CA ALA A 155 -2.42 -10.34 -11.56
C ALA A 155 -1.83 -8.95 -11.88
N GLY A 156 -0.72 -8.89 -12.62
CA GLY A 156 0.05 -7.64 -12.77
C GLY A 156 -0.26 -6.80 -14.02
N SER A 157 -0.94 -7.36 -15.03
CA SER A 157 -1.20 -6.70 -16.32
C SER A 157 -2.68 -6.63 -16.72
N ASP A 158 -3.59 -7.12 -15.88
CA ASP A 158 -5.03 -7.24 -16.17
C ASP A 158 -5.85 -6.89 -14.93
N ALA A 159 -6.70 -5.87 -15.03
CA ALA A 159 -7.52 -5.39 -13.91
C ALA A 159 -8.48 -6.46 -13.39
N SER A 160 -9.04 -7.31 -14.26
CA SER A 160 -9.95 -8.39 -13.85
C SER A 160 -9.22 -9.41 -12.97
N ARG A 161 -7.94 -9.70 -13.26
CA ARG A 161 -7.11 -10.59 -12.44
C ARG A 161 -6.70 -9.94 -11.12
N THR A 162 -6.34 -8.66 -11.13
CA THR A 162 -6.07 -7.91 -9.89
C THR A 162 -7.32 -7.86 -9.00
N LEU A 163 -8.50 -7.56 -9.56
CA LEU A 163 -9.75 -7.53 -8.82
C LEU A 163 -10.16 -8.92 -8.31
N ARG A 164 -9.95 -9.99 -9.11
CA ARG A 164 -10.13 -11.39 -8.66
C ARG A 164 -9.19 -11.71 -7.49
N LEU A 165 -7.90 -11.35 -7.59
CA LEU A 165 -6.93 -11.53 -6.50
C LEU A 165 -7.41 -10.87 -5.21
N LEU A 166 -7.77 -9.58 -5.27
CA LEU A 166 -8.22 -8.81 -4.11
C LEU A 166 -9.50 -9.39 -3.51
N THR A 167 -10.47 -9.74 -4.36
CA THR A 167 -11.77 -10.27 -3.93
C THR A 167 -11.64 -11.66 -3.30
N GLU A 168 -10.85 -12.56 -3.88
CA GLU A 168 -10.71 -13.92 -3.36
C GLU A 168 -9.75 -14.02 -2.15
N VAL A 169 -8.78 -13.11 -2.05
CA VAL A 169 -7.94 -13.00 -0.85
C VAL A 169 -8.73 -12.43 0.31
N ASP A 170 -9.62 -11.46 0.05
CA ASP A 170 -10.53 -10.81 1.01
C ASP A 170 -9.82 -10.41 2.32
N SER A 171 -8.77 -9.61 2.19
CA SER A 171 -7.95 -9.16 3.33
C SER A 171 -7.79 -7.65 3.32
N PRO A 172 -8.02 -6.95 4.45
CA PRO A 172 -7.72 -5.52 4.56
C PRO A 172 -6.22 -5.22 4.47
N ALA A 173 -5.36 -6.22 4.65
CA ALA A 173 -3.91 -6.08 4.54
C ALA A 173 -3.42 -6.24 3.09
N LEU A 174 -4.28 -6.44 2.09
CA LEU A 174 -3.88 -6.47 0.68
C LEU A 174 -4.48 -5.27 -0.07
N ARG A 175 -3.61 -4.45 -0.65
CA ARG A 175 -3.97 -3.26 -1.45
C ARG A 175 -3.14 -3.22 -2.72
N VAL A 176 -3.36 -2.21 -3.57
CA VAL A 176 -2.63 -2.05 -4.83
C VAL A 176 -1.55 -0.99 -4.69
N LEU A 177 -0.34 -1.32 -5.13
CA LEU A 177 0.68 -0.36 -5.53
C LEU A 177 0.55 -0.18 -7.04
N PHE A 178 0.32 1.05 -7.48
CA PHE A 178 0.17 1.32 -8.92
C PHE A 178 1.45 1.93 -9.50
N ASP A 179 2.17 1.22 -10.36
CA ASP A 179 3.27 1.73 -11.17
C ASP A 179 2.74 2.26 -12.51
N THR A 180 3.03 3.52 -12.82
CA THR A 180 2.55 4.16 -14.05
C THR A 180 3.19 3.61 -15.33
N GLY A 181 4.44 3.15 -15.27
CA GLY A 181 5.28 2.84 -16.43
C GLY A 181 5.27 1.38 -16.86
N ASN A 182 4.91 0.44 -15.98
CA ASN A 182 4.93 -0.99 -16.27
C ASN A 182 4.04 -1.40 -17.46
N GLY A 183 3.01 -0.62 -17.80
CA GLY A 183 2.16 -0.90 -18.97
C GLY A 183 2.90 -0.89 -20.30
N VAL A 184 4.00 -0.13 -20.42
CA VAL A 184 4.78 -0.03 -21.66
C VAL A 184 5.44 -1.36 -22.03
N PRO A 185 6.26 -2.00 -21.16
CA PRO A 185 6.81 -3.32 -21.46
C PRO A 185 5.76 -4.45 -21.41
N TYR A 186 4.71 -4.37 -20.58
CA TYR A 186 3.71 -5.44 -20.46
C TYR A 186 2.54 -5.35 -21.46
N GLY A 187 2.46 -4.28 -22.25
CA GLY A 187 1.49 -4.14 -23.34
C GLY A 187 0.07 -3.76 -22.90
N TYR A 188 -0.11 -3.08 -21.76
CA TYR A 188 -1.41 -2.58 -21.29
C TYR A 188 -1.43 -1.04 -21.18
N ASP A 189 -2.62 -0.43 -21.32
CA ASP A 189 -2.81 1.01 -21.08
C ASP A 189 -2.90 1.27 -19.56
N ALA A 190 -1.89 1.94 -19.02
CA ALA A 190 -1.80 2.24 -17.59
C ALA A 190 -2.98 3.09 -17.10
N LEU A 191 -3.45 4.08 -17.86
CA LEU A 191 -4.57 4.91 -17.43
C LEU A 191 -5.88 4.12 -17.43
N ALA A 192 -6.09 3.24 -18.42
CA ALA A 192 -7.25 2.36 -18.45
C ALA A 192 -7.25 1.41 -17.25
N LEU A 193 -6.12 0.73 -17.01
CA LEU A 193 -5.95 -0.15 -15.86
C LEU A 193 -6.19 0.59 -14.54
N LEU A 194 -5.61 1.79 -14.39
CA LEU A 194 -5.76 2.61 -13.19
C LEU A 194 -7.23 2.94 -12.90
N ARG A 195 -8.03 3.29 -13.92
CA ARG A 195 -9.46 3.62 -13.73
C ARG A 195 -10.22 2.51 -13.03
N GLU A 196 -9.91 1.25 -13.34
CA GLU A 196 -10.54 0.08 -12.75
C GLU A 196 -10.04 -0.19 -11.32
N LEU A 197 -8.77 0.12 -11.05
CA LEU A 197 -8.12 -0.19 -9.78
C LEU A 197 -8.14 0.95 -8.75
N LEU A 198 -8.56 2.17 -9.14
CA LEU A 198 -8.53 3.39 -8.31
C LEU A 198 -8.96 3.19 -6.84
N PRO A 199 -10.07 2.49 -6.52
CA PRO A 199 -10.48 2.31 -5.12
C PRO A 199 -9.51 1.51 -4.26
N HIS A 200 -8.66 0.70 -4.89
CA HIS A 200 -7.77 -0.22 -4.21
C HIS A 200 -6.34 0.32 -4.08
N VAL A 201 -5.98 1.35 -4.85
CA VAL A 201 -4.65 1.99 -4.82
C VAL A 201 -4.35 2.58 -3.45
N ALA A 202 -3.21 2.20 -2.88
CA ALA A 202 -2.70 2.68 -1.60
C ALA A 202 -1.30 3.32 -1.71
N HIS A 203 -0.53 2.94 -2.73
CA HIS A 203 0.79 3.51 -3.03
C HIS A 203 0.99 3.62 -4.54
N VAL A 204 1.90 4.49 -4.99
CA VAL A 204 2.10 4.76 -6.41
C VAL A 204 3.59 4.84 -6.73
N HIS A 205 4.03 4.01 -7.67
CA HIS A 205 5.31 4.15 -8.34
C HIS A 205 5.15 5.00 -9.60
N VAL A 206 6.12 5.88 -9.84
CA VAL A 206 6.17 6.73 -11.01
C VAL A 206 7.38 6.33 -11.85
N LYS A 207 7.07 5.80 -13.03
CA LYS A 207 8.00 5.41 -14.09
C LYS A 207 7.40 5.84 -15.43
N ASP A 208 8.25 6.23 -16.37
CA ASP A 208 7.84 6.52 -17.74
C ASP A 208 8.79 5.87 -18.73
N ALA A 209 8.25 5.45 -19.86
CA ALA A 209 9.01 4.76 -20.89
C ALA A 209 8.36 4.91 -22.26
N LEU A 210 9.17 4.79 -23.31
CA LEU A 210 8.73 4.56 -24.67
C LEU A 210 8.85 3.06 -25.00
N PRO A 211 8.00 2.50 -25.88
CA PRO A 211 8.23 1.17 -26.42
C PRO A 211 9.61 1.08 -27.09
N GLY A 212 10.28 -0.06 -26.93
CA GLY A 212 11.50 -0.38 -27.67
C GLY A 212 11.22 -0.85 -29.10
N ASP A 213 12.26 -1.33 -29.78
CA ASP A 213 12.16 -1.81 -31.16
C ASP A 213 11.39 -3.14 -31.26
N ARG A 214 11.41 -3.95 -30.19
CA ARG A 214 10.71 -5.24 -30.13
C ARG A 214 9.60 -5.24 -29.07
N PRO A 215 8.52 -6.04 -29.27
CA PRO A 215 7.50 -6.24 -28.25
C PRO A 215 8.12 -6.69 -26.91
N GLY A 216 7.69 -6.06 -25.82
CA GLY A 216 8.22 -6.34 -24.48
C GLY A 216 9.42 -5.49 -24.07
N GLU A 217 10.03 -4.73 -25.00
CA GLU A 217 11.12 -3.81 -24.69
C GLU A 217 10.61 -2.42 -24.35
N ALA A 218 11.35 -1.71 -23.49
CA ALA A 218 11.05 -0.35 -23.08
C ALA A 218 12.34 0.49 -22.98
N VAL A 219 12.25 1.74 -23.42
CA VAL A 219 13.27 2.77 -23.25
C VAL A 219 12.77 3.74 -22.18
N TYR A 220 13.30 3.60 -20.96
CA TYR A 220 12.92 4.44 -19.82
C TYR A 220 13.35 5.90 -20.03
N THR A 221 12.47 6.82 -19.63
CA THR A 221 12.66 8.27 -19.84
C THR A 221 12.12 9.07 -18.65
N LEU A 222 12.22 10.40 -18.71
CA LEU A 222 11.73 11.28 -17.67
C LEU A 222 10.18 11.27 -17.63
N PRO A 223 9.56 11.45 -16.45
CA PRO A 223 8.10 11.55 -16.34
C PRO A 223 7.48 12.59 -17.28
N GLY A 224 6.51 12.16 -18.09
CA GLY A 224 5.81 12.99 -19.07
C GLY A 224 6.51 13.08 -20.44
N GLU A 225 7.59 12.33 -20.66
CA GLU A 225 8.27 12.23 -21.96
C GLU A 225 8.06 10.87 -22.63
N GLY A 226 7.43 9.91 -21.96
CA GLY A 226 7.15 8.59 -22.50
C GLY A 226 5.68 8.38 -22.86
N ALA A 227 5.34 7.11 -23.08
CA ALA A 227 4.01 6.65 -23.49
C ALA A 227 3.15 6.17 -22.30
N ALA A 228 3.66 6.23 -21.07
CA ALA A 228 2.97 5.71 -19.88
C ALA A 228 1.83 6.61 -19.36
N ARG A 229 1.64 7.78 -19.98
CA ARG A 229 0.60 8.76 -19.62
C ARG A 229 0.64 9.21 -18.16
N VAL A 230 1.86 9.39 -17.62
CA VAL A 230 2.08 9.72 -16.20
C VAL A 230 1.24 10.91 -15.72
N ALA A 231 1.17 11.99 -16.51
CA ALA A 231 0.38 13.18 -16.14
C ALA A 231 -1.13 12.88 -16.01
N ASP A 232 -1.67 12.03 -16.87
CA ASP A 232 -3.07 11.61 -16.81
C ASP A 232 -3.33 10.71 -15.59
N CYS A 233 -2.43 9.77 -15.31
CA CYS A 233 -2.53 8.87 -14.17
C CYS A 233 -2.49 9.63 -12.84
N VAL A 234 -1.48 10.51 -12.67
CA VAL A 234 -1.37 11.39 -11.49
C VAL A 234 -2.58 12.31 -11.42
N GLY A 235 -3.03 12.86 -12.55
CA GLY A 235 -4.22 13.68 -12.63
C GLY A 235 -5.47 12.95 -12.12
N LEU A 236 -5.68 11.72 -12.56
CA LEU A 236 -6.82 10.89 -12.16
C LEU A 236 -6.77 10.53 -10.66
N LEU A 237 -5.60 10.18 -10.14
CA LEU A 237 -5.39 9.90 -8.71
C LEU A 237 -5.72 11.11 -7.82
N GLU A 238 -5.25 12.29 -8.20
CA GLU A 238 -5.52 13.52 -7.46
C GLU A 238 -7.02 13.88 -7.45
N GLU A 239 -7.68 13.70 -8.60
CA GLU A 239 -9.13 13.92 -8.77
C GLU A 239 -9.95 12.94 -7.93
N TYR A 240 -9.56 11.65 -7.92
CA TYR A 240 -10.16 10.62 -7.09
C TYR A 240 -10.01 10.90 -5.59
N GLY A 241 -8.93 11.59 -5.21
CA GLY A 241 -8.66 11.97 -3.82
C GLY A 241 -7.53 11.18 -3.17
N TYR A 242 -6.64 10.57 -3.96
CA TYR A 242 -5.42 9.94 -3.45
C TYR A 242 -4.55 10.95 -2.70
N ARG A 243 -4.03 10.58 -1.53
CA ARG A 243 -3.20 11.45 -0.66
C ARG A 243 -1.92 10.77 -0.18
N GLY A 244 -1.61 9.58 -0.69
CA GLY A 244 -0.35 8.91 -0.43
C GLY A 244 0.81 9.54 -1.21
N ALA A 245 1.96 8.88 -1.15
CA ALA A 245 3.17 9.31 -1.83
C ALA A 245 3.21 8.89 -3.30
N TYR A 246 3.98 9.62 -4.09
CA TYR A 246 4.37 9.26 -5.45
C TYR A 246 5.87 8.93 -5.41
N ALA A 247 6.19 7.64 -5.40
CA ALA A 247 7.56 7.16 -5.33
C ALA A 247 8.15 7.02 -6.73
N LEU A 248 9.22 7.74 -7.00
CA LEU A 248 9.93 7.66 -8.26
C LEU A 248 10.71 6.33 -8.36
N GLU A 249 10.47 5.58 -9.44
CA GLU A 249 11.20 4.36 -9.80
C GLU A 249 11.63 4.45 -11.29
N PRO A 250 12.55 5.36 -11.64
CA PRO A 250 12.66 5.83 -13.02
C PRO A 250 13.41 4.86 -13.96
N HIS A 251 14.15 3.87 -13.44
CA HIS A 251 14.90 2.87 -14.21
C HIS A 251 15.94 3.46 -15.20
N LEU A 252 16.37 4.72 -14.97
CA LEU A 252 17.29 5.44 -15.85
C LEU A 252 18.75 5.03 -15.67
N ALA A 253 19.12 4.61 -14.46
CA ALA A 253 20.48 4.21 -14.11
C ALA A 253 20.56 2.82 -13.47
N VAL A 254 19.44 2.29 -12.97
CA VAL A 254 19.34 0.97 -12.37
C VAL A 254 18.09 0.31 -12.92
N VAL A 255 18.26 -0.82 -13.60
CA VAL A 255 17.12 -1.64 -14.02
C VAL A 255 17.18 -2.93 -13.21
N PRO A 256 16.23 -3.22 -12.32
CA PRO A 256 16.36 -4.33 -11.37
C PRO A 256 16.59 -5.73 -12.00
N HIS A 257 16.17 -5.93 -13.25
CA HIS A 257 16.37 -7.18 -14.00
C HIS A 257 17.61 -7.17 -14.90
N GLU A 258 18.30 -6.04 -15.06
CA GLU A 258 19.48 -5.90 -15.93
C GLU A 258 20.73 -5.32 -15.24
N GLY A 259 20.61 -4.81 -14.00
CA GLY A 259 21.70 -4.25 -13.21
C GLY A 259 21.89 -2.73 -13.36
N VAL A 260 23.08 -2.25 -12.98
CA VAL A 260 23.47 -0.84 -13.02
C VAL A 260 23.88 -0.44 -14.44
N ARG A 261 23.19 0.55 -15.01
CA ARG A 261 23.43 1.09 -16.36
C ARG A 261 24.26 2.39 -16.37
N SER A 262 24.54 3.01 -15.22
CA SER A 262 25.32 4.26 -15.12
C SER A 262 26.25 4.31 -13.90
N GLU A 263 27.44 4.91 -14.06
CA GLU A 263 28.41 5.14 -12.97
C GLU A 263 27.98 6.24 -11.99
N ASP A 264 27.02 7.11 -12.35
CA ASP A 264 26.43 8.15 -11.51
C ASP A 264 24.89 8.15 -11.58
N PRO A 265 24.21 7.32 -10.75
CA PRO A 265 22.76 7.21 -10.77
C PRO A 265 22.03 8.47 -10.24
N ALA A 266 22.70 9.32 -9.45
CA ALA A 266 22.07 10.44 -8.77
C ALA A 266 21.61 11.53 -9.76
N GLY A 267 22.43 11.87 -10.75
CA GLY A 267 22.12 12.91 -11.72
C GLY A 267 20.81 12.66 -12.49
N PRO A 268 20.65 11.51 -13.18
CA PRO A 268 19.39 11.12 -13.83
C PRO A 268 18.20 11.08 -12.87
N PHE A 269 18.38 10.53 -11.67
CA PHE A 269 17.32 10.42 -10.66
C PHE A 269 16.82 11.81 -10.22
N VAL A 270 17.72 12.74 -9.90
CA VAL A 270 17.38 14.13 -9.53
C VAL A 270 16.64 14.84 -10.65
N ARG A 271 17.04 14.64 -11.92
CA ARG A 271 16.31 15.22 -13.08
C ARG A 271 14.90 14.67 -13.17
N ALA A 272 14.71 13.36 -13.01
CA ALA A 272 13.40 12.73 -13.05
C ALA A 272 12.49 13.20 -11.89
N ALA A 273 13.03 13.32 -10.68
CA ALA A 273 12.32 13.86 -9.52
C ALA A 273 11.85 15.30 -9.74
N ARG A 274 12.75 16.19 -10.23
CA ARG A 274 12.40 17.58 -10.56
C ARG A 274 11.37 17.65 -11.70
N ARG A 275 11.46 16.75 -12.68
CA ARG A 275 10.48 16.66 -13.76
C ARG A 275 9.10 16.26 -13.26
N LEU A 276 9.02 15.26 -12.37
CA LEU A 276 7.75 14.86 -11.72
C LEU A 276 7.14 16.02 -10.91
N ALA A 277 7.95 16.76 -10.15
CA ALA A 277 7.47 17.91 -9.39
C ALA A 277 6.92 19.03 -10.29
N ALA A 278 7.46 19.18 -11.50
CA ALA A 278 7.03 20.17 -12.49
C ALA A 278 6.07 19.60 -13.55
N LEU A 279 5.49 18.42 -13.33
CA LEU A 279 4.65 17.75 -14.32
C LEU A 279 3.35 18.52 -14.55
N PRO A 280 3.03 18.93 -15.80
CA PRO A 280 1.77 19.61 -16.08
C PRO A 280 0.61 18.62 -15.99
N LEU A 281 -0.20 18.73 -14.94
CA LEU A 281 -1.36 17.87 -14.74
C LEU A 281 -2.57 18.35 -15.56
N PRO A 282 -3.38 17.44 -16.12
CA PRO A 282 -4.57 17.81 -16.86
C PRO A 282 -5.56 18.56 -15.95
N ALA A 283 -6.39 19.41 -16.55
CA ALA A 283 -7.51 20.02 -15.83
C ALA A 283 -8.42 18.91 -15.26
N PRO A 284 -9.06 19.12 -14.10
CA PRO A 284 -9.99 18.13 -13.56
C PRO A 284 -11.06 17.86 -14.59
N ALA A 285 -11.31 16.59 -14.89
CA ALA A 285 -12.45 16.27 -15.73
C ALA A 285 -13.72 16.60 -14.92
N ALA A 286 -14.77 17.07 -15.59
CA ALA A 286 -16.06 17.27 -14.95
C ALA A 286 -16.75 15.90 -14.77
N VAL A 287 -16.08 14.97 -14.08
CA VAL A 287 -16.66 13.66 -13.76
C VAL A 287 -17.43 13.83 -12.45
N PRO A 288 -18.72 13.45 -12.38
CA PRO A 288 -19.45 13.46 -11.13
C PRO A 288 -18.71 12.55 -10.15
N ARG A 289 -18.24 13.12 -9.03
CA ARG A 289 -17.62 12.33 -7.96
C ARG A 289 -18.59 11.20 -7.61
N PRO A 290 -18.15 9.93 -7.58
CA PRO A 290 -18.94 8.91 -6.90
C PRO A 290 -19.21 9.44 -5.50
N ALA A 291 -20.48 9.39 -5.07
CA ALA A 291 -20.86 9.85 -3.76
C ALA A 291 -19.97 9.12 -2.74
N SER A 292 -18.99 9.84 -2.20
CA SER A 292 -18.32 9.36 -1.00
C SER A 292 -19.43 9.25 0.04
N PRO A 293 -19.59 8.11 0.74
CA PRO A 293 -20.39 8.13 1.95
C PRO A 293 -19.79 9.24 2.80
N ASP A 294 -20.63 10.20 3.17
CA ASP A 294 -20.25 11.45 3.83
C ASP A 294 -19.46 11.07 5.09
N ARG A 295 -18.14 11.00 4.99
CA ARG A 295 -17.29 10.79 6.16
C ARG A 295 -17.14 12.17 6.77
N PRO A 296 -17.70 12.42 7.96
CA PRO A 296 -17.46 13.68 8.63
C PRO A 296 -15.94 13.88 8.72
N ARG A 297 -15.48 15.06 8.28
CA ARG A 297 -14.10 15.47 8.54
C ARG A 297 -13.90 15.39 10.05
N PRO A 298 -12.88 14.69 10.56
CA PRO A 298 -12.64 14.73 11.98
C PRO A 298 -12.41 16.20 12.35
N ALA A 299 -13.29 16.72 13.22
CA ALA A 299 -12.96 17.89 14.01
C ALA A 299 -11.62 17.61 14.73
N ALA A 300 -10.90 18.67 15.12
CA ALA A 300 -9.70 18.54 15.94
C ALA A 300 -9.92 17.44 17.00
N VAL A 301 -9.03 16.44 17.01
CA VAL A 301 -9.21 15.24 17.84
C VAL A 301 -9.40 15.69 19.29
N ASP A 302 -10.61 15.45 19.82
CA ASP A 302 -10.90 15.69 21.24
C ASP A 302 -10.21 14.60 22.05
N THR A 303 -8.94 14.84 22.36
CA THR A 303 -8.08 13.91 23.12
C THR A 303 -8.68 13.58 24.48
N GLY A 304 -9.43 14.50 25.09
CA GLY A 304 -10.14 14.28 26.35
C GLY A 304 -11.26 13.26 26.20
N LEU A 305 -12.07 13.39 25.14
CA LEU A 305 -13.12 12.42 24.80
C LEU A 305 -12.52 11.05 24.46
N LEU A 306 -11.43 11.01 23.69
CA LEU A 306 -10.76 9.77 23.32
C LEU A 306 -10.25 9.01 24.56
N LEU A 307 -9.58 9.71 25.48
CA LEU A 307 -9.11 9.12 26.73
C LEU A 307 -10.30 8.65 27.59
N HIS A 308 -11.39 9.40 27.67
CA HIS A 308 -12.58 8.98 28.39
C HIS A 308 -13.18 7.67 27.84
N LEU A 309 -13.32 7.56 26.52
CA LEU A 309 -13.87 6.35 25.88
C LEU A 309 -12.94 5.14 26.04
N LEU A 310 -11.62 5.31 25.93
CA LEU A 310 -10.64 4.25 26.13
C LEU A 310 -10.63 3.68 27.57
N HIS A 311 -10.92 4.51 28.56
CA HIS A 311 -11.01 4.08 29.96
C HIS A 311 -12.43 3.64 30.36
N THR A 312 -13.39 3.69 29.44
CA THR A 312 -14.74 3.22 29.70
C THR A 312 -14.78 1.69 29.59
N PRO A 313 -15.20 0.95 30.63
CA PRO A 313 -15.27 -0.52 30.56
C PRO A 313 -16.32 -0.98 29.54
N THR A 314 -15.89 -1.68 28.49
CA THR A 314 -16.75 -2.15 27.39
C THR A 314 -16.66 -3.65 27.10
N ALA A 315 -16.26 -4.46 28.07
CA ALA A 315 -16.08 -5.88 27.84
C ALA A 315 -17.43 -6.64 27.91
N GLY A 316 -17.63 -7.56 26.97
CA GLY A 316 -18.82 -8.42 26.90
C GLY A 316 -18.65 -9.75 27.66
N PRO A 317 -19.73 -10.52 27.87
CA PRO A 317 -19.67 -11.81 28.58
C PRO A 317 -18.69 -12.82 27.96
N LEU A 318 -18.46 -12.71 26.64
CA LEU A 318 -17.49 -13.52 25.89
C LEU A 318 -16.02 -13.19 26.25
N GLU A 319 -15.76 -11.99 26.77
CA GLU A 319 -14.44 -11.50 27.13
C GLU A 319 -14.15 -11.62 28.64
N THR A 320 -15.19 -11.56 29.49
CA THR A 320 -15.03 -11.48 30.95
C THR A 320 -15.51 -12.69 31.73
N GLY A 321 -16.16 -13.66 31.07
CA GLY A 321 -16.69 -14.87 31.69
C GLY A 321 -17.98 -14.66 32.51
N PRO A 322 -18.57 -15.75 33.04
CA PRO A 322 -19.84 -15.72 33.76
C PRO A 322 -19.70 -15.00 35.12
N GLY A 323 -20.52 -13.97 35.35
CA GLY A 323 -20.58 -13.24 36.62
C GLY A 323 -19.88 -11.87 36.67
N ALA A 324 -19.25 -11.43 35.59
CA ALA A 324 -18.69 -10.08 35.49
C ALA A 324 -19.75 -9.07 34.99
N PRO A 325 -19.91 -7.90 35.64
CA PRO A 325 -20.87 -6.89 35.21
C PRO A 325 -20.47 -6.28 33.85
N HIS A 326 -21.48 -6.19 33.00
CA HIS A 326 -21.48 -5.91 31.57
C HIS A 326 -20.97 -4.51 31.17
N LEU A 327 -20.73 -4.32 29.86
CA LEU A 327 -20.98 -3.06 29.14
C LEU A 327 -22.05 -2.24 29.85
N THR A 328 -21.61 -1.26 30.64
CA THR A 328 -22.56 -0.55 31.50
C THR A 328 -23.49 0.27 30.60
N ALA A 329 -24.77 0.39 30.95
CA ALA A 329 -25.66 1.31 30.24
C ALA A 329 -25.09 2.74 30.18
N ALA A 330 -24.20 3.09 31.12
CA ALA A 330 -23.40 4.30 31.11
C ALA A 330 -22.38 4.33 29.96
N ALA A 331 -21.65 3.24 29.69
CA ALA A 331 -20.75 3.14 28.55
C ALA A 331 -21.47 3.35 27.21
N LEU A 332 -22.58 2.65 26.99
CA LEU A 332 -23.41 2.83 25.79
C LEU A 332 -23.85 4.29 25.61
N ARG A 333 -24.29 4.95 26.69
CA ARG A 333 -24.64 6.37 26.67
C ARG A 333 -23.43 7.29 26.38
N SER A 334 -22.25 6.98 26.90
CA SER A 334 -21.02 7.73 26.58
C SER A 334 -20.65 7.64 25.09
N TYR A 335 -20.76 6.45 24.49
CA TYR A 335 -20.54 6.27 23.04
C TYR A 335 -21.60 6.99 22.20
N ALA A 336 -22.88 6.91 22.59
CA ALA A 336 -23.96 7.63 21.90
C ALA A 336 -23.77 9.15 21.96
N THR A 337 -23.44 9.69 23.14
CA THR A 337 -23.16 11.13 23.32
C THR A 337 -21.95 11.57 22.50
N ALA A 338 -20.91 10.74 22.39
CA ALA A 338 -19.75 11.02 21.55
C ALA A 338 -20.13 11.04 20.05
N ALA A 339 -20.97 10.10 19.61
CA ALA A 339 -21.44 10.02 18.22
C ALA A 339 -22.34 11.20 17.84
N GLU A 340 -23.20 11.66 18.75
CA GLU A 340 -24.03 12.87 18.55
C GLU A 340 -23.21 14.12 18.27
N ARG A 341 -22.07 14.28 18.97
CA ARG A 341 -21.13 15.39 18.71
C ARG A 341 -20.48 15.34 17.33
N LEU A 342 -20.51 14.19 16.67
CA LEU A 342 -20.02 13.97 15.31
C LEU A 342 -21.17 14.02 14.26
N GLY A 343 -22.38 14.38 14.68
CA GLY A 343 -23.55 14.52 13.80
C GLY A 343 -24.34 13.23 13.58
N PHE A 344 -24.07 12.16 14.33
CA PHE A 344 -24.85 10.93 14.25
C PHE A 344 -26.08 10.98 15.16
N GLY A 345 -27.20 10.45 14.68
CA GLY A 345 -28.39 10.22 15.51
C GLY A 345 -28.42 8.80 16.07
N THR A 346 -28.77 8.66 17.35
CA THR A 346 -28.94 7.34 17.96
C THR A 346 -30.26 6.70 17.49
N VAL A 347 -30.18 5.66 16.67
CA VAL A 347 -31.36 4.92 16.17
C VAL A 347 -31.87 3.90 17.19
N ARG A 348 -30.96 3.25 17.93
CA ARG A 348 -31.27 2.30 19.02
C ARG A 348 -30.12 2.29 20.02
N LEU A 349 -30.43 2.37 21.31
CA LEU A 349 -29.44 2.31 22.39
C LEU A 349 -29.77 1.18 23.37
N GLY A 350 -29.27 -0.01 23.06
CA GLY A 350 -29.50 -1.22 23.87
C GLY A 350 -29.20 -2.47 23.07
N ALA A 351 -29.39 -3.64 23.70
CA ALA A 351 -29.26 -4.91 23.01
C ALA A 351 -30.26 -5.02 21.84
N PRO A 352 -29.87 -5.66 20.72
CA PRO A 352 -30.81 -6.02 19.66
C PRO A 352 -31.87 -6.99 20.18
N GLU A 353 -33.05 -7.02 19.55
CA GLU A 353 -34.07 -8.03 19.84
C GLU A 353 -33.49 -9.44 19.60
N SER A 354 -33.92 -10.43 20.38
CA SER A 354 -33.44 -11.82 20.22
C SER A 354 -33.67 -12.34 18.79
N SER A 355 -34.75 -11.93 18.13
CA SER A 355 -35.04 -12.28 16.73
C SER A 355 -34.01 -11.75 15.73
N ALA A 356 -33.34 -10.63 16.04
CA ALA A 356 -32.27 -10.08 15.20
C ALA A 356 -30.94 -10.82 15.42
N VAL A 357 -30.73 -11.40 16.61
CA VAL A 357 -29.50 -12.15 16.94
C VAL A 357 -29.58 -13.61 16.51
N LEU A 358 -30.77 -14.19 16.45
CA LEU A 358 -30.96 -15.61 16.09
C LEU A 358 -30.95 -15.89 14.59
N ARG A 359 -30.54 -14.93 13.75
CA ARG A 359 -30.46 -15.10 12.29
C ARG A 359 -29.35 -16.07 11.89
N ASP A 360 -29.55 -16.81 10.80
CA ASP A 360 -28.59 -17.82 10.32
C ASP A 360 -27.21 -17.25 9.96
N ASP A 361 -27.14 -15.95 9.66
CA ASP A 361 -25.91 -15.18 9.38
C ASP A 361 -25.15 -14.72 10.64
N THR A 362 -25.74 -14.84 11.83
CA THR A 362 -25.10 -14.45 13.09
C THR A 362 -24.18 -15.56 13.63
N PRO A 363 -22.92 -15.32 14.03
CA PRO A 363 -22.01 -16.39 14.46
C PRO A 363 -22.61 -17.34 15.51
N ALA A 364 -22.46 -18.66 15.30
CA ALA A 364 -23.06 -19.69 16.14
C ALA A 364 -22.79 -19.54 17.66
N PRO A 365 -21.59 -19.10 18.13
CA PRO A 365 -21.37 -18.82 19.55
C PRO A 365 -22.29 -17.73 20.12
N VAL A 366 -22.58 -16.68 19.34
CA VAL A 366 -23.44 -15.55 19.75
C VAL A 366 -24.90 -16.01 19.85
N ARG A 367 -25.36 -16.78 18.86
CA ARG A 367 -26.71 -17.39 18.90
C ARG A 367 -26.91 -18.31 20.09
N ARG A 368 -25.90 -19.14 20.40
CA ARG A 368 -25.95 -20.04 21.57
C ARG A 368 -25.97 -19.29 22.89
N ALA A 369 -25.24 -18.20 23.01
CA ALA A 369 -25.24 -17.37 24.22
C ALA A 369 -26.62 -16.73 24.45
N VAL A 370 -27.24 -16.16 23.41
CA VAL A 370 -28.56 -15.52 23.50
C VAL A 370 -29.71 -16.53 23.62
N ALA A 371 -29.54 -17.78 23.17
CA ALA A 371 -30.52 -18.84 23.40
C ALA A 371 -30.46 -19.44 24.82
N ALA A 372 -29.43 -19.11 25.60
CA ALA A 372 -29.21 -19.61 26.96
C ALA A 372 -29.53 -18.58 28.07
N ASP A 373 -29.60 -17.30 27.72
CA ASP A 373 -30.25 -16.22 28.50
C ASP A 373 -31.77 -16.22 28.26
#